data_AF-A0A9D5STP2-F1
#
_entry.id   AF-A0A9D5STP2-F1
#
_cell.length_a   1.000
_cell.length_b   1.000
_cell.length_c   1.000
_cell.angle_alpha   90.00
_cell.angle_beta   90.00
_cell.angle_gamma   90.00
#
_symmetry.space_group_name_H-M   'P 1'
#
loop_
_entity.id
_entity.type
_entity.pdbx_description
1 polymer ?
#
loop_
_entity_poly.entity_id
_entity_poly.type
_entity_poly.pdbx_seq_one_letter_code
_entity_poly.pdbx_strand_id
1 'polypeptide(L)'
;MFKNMFTPRRVERLKDCLAIFAAGSAVYTGAELLWRGRTHWTMTLTGGACALLIHLANRPMQRRGTPVAVRCLAGCGIITAAELVVGCIVNRLLGWNVWDYSGMRFNVLGQICPLYCVMWFILSFPAICISSWLQRSKRVLVFSAVRH
;
A
#
# COMPACT_ATOMS: atom_id res chain seq x y z
N MET A 1 -0.56 31.38 -8.88
CA MET A 1 0.03 30.02 -8.83
C MET A 1 -0.88 28.96 -8.19
N PHE A 2 -1.69 29.27 -7.16
CA PHE A 2 -2.63 28.31 -6.52
C PHE A 2 -3.93 27.98 -7.31
N LYS A 3 -4.37 28.83 -8.25
CA LYS A 3 -5.61 28.61 -9.01
C LYS A 3 -5.61 27.34 -9.90
N ASN A 4 -4.45 26.81 -10.25
CA ASN A 4 -4.32 25.58 -11.06
C ASN A 4 -4.31 24.28 -10.24
N MET A 5 -4.35 24.36 -8.90
CA MET A 5 -4.33 23.20 -8.01
C MET A 5 -5.72 22.57 -7.80
N PHE A 6 -6.80 23.33 -8.01
CA PHE A 6 -8.18 22.89 -7.79
C PHE A 6 -8.94 22.63 -9.10
N THR A 7 -8.32 21.90 -10.05
CA THR A 7 -9.11 21.39 -11.17
C THR A 7 -10.02 20.25 -10.69
N PRO A 8 -11.26 20.11 -11.20
CA PRO A 8 -12.20 19.07 -10.75
C PRO A 8 -11.60 17.66 -10.78
N ARG A 9 -10.80 17.37 -11.82
CA ARG A 9 -10.05 16.11 -11.98
C ARG A 9 -8.94 15.88 -10.95
N ARG A 10 -8.37 16.93 -10.33
CA ARG A 10 -7.39 16.77 -9.24
C ARG A 10 -8.10 16.47 -7.92
N VAL A 11 -9.20 17.16 -7.65
CA VAL A 11 -10.00 16.96 -6.42
C VAL A 11 -10.52 15.52 -6.35
N GLU A 12 -11.03 15.00 -7.46
CA GLU A 12 -11.50 13.61 -7.53
C GLU A 12 -10.35 12.60 -7.32
N ARG A 13 -9.18 12.85 -7.91
CA ARG A 13 -7.99 12.02 -7.65
C ARG A 13 -7.50 12.09 -6.21
N LEU A 14 -7.60 13.24 -5.56
CA LEU A 14 -7.28 13.38 -4.14
C LEU A 14 -8.23 12.57 -3.27
N LYS A 15 -9.54 12.66 -3.53
CA LYS A 15 -10.55 11.85 -2.83
C LYS A 15 -10.27 10.36 -2.99
N ASP A 16 -9.92 9.91 -4.19
CA ASP A 16 -9.52 8.53 -4.45
C ASP A 16 -8.32 8.10 -3.61
N CYS A 17 -7.26 8.93 -3.57
CA CYS A 17 -6.06 8.62 -2.81
C CYS A 17 -6.35 8.56 -1.31
N LEU A 18 -7.14 9.49 -0.78
CA LEU A 18 -7.55 9.51 0.62
C LEU A 18 -8.41 8.30 0.97
N ALA A 19 -9.35 7.91 0.10
CA ALA A 19 -10.18 6.73 0.31
C ALA A 19 -9.34 5.44 0.34
N ILE A 20 -8.36 5.31 -0.56
CA ILE A 20 -7.46 4.16 -0.60
C ILE A 20 -6.54 4.13 0.63
N PHE A 21 -6.02 5.29 1.03
CA PHE A 21 -5.20 5.40 2.24
C PHE A 21 -6.00 5.00 3.49
N ALA A 22 -7.23 5.51 3.63
CA ALA A 22 -8.12 5.19 4.74
C ALA A 22 -8.51 3.71 4.76
N ALA A 23 -8.89 3.15 3.60
CA ALA A 23 -9.21 1.73 3.47
C ALA A 23 -8.00 0.85 3.77
N GLY A 24 -6.82 1.19 3.25
CA GLY A 24 -5.57 0.49 3.54
C GLY A 24 -5.20 0.52 5.02
N SER A 25 -5.34 1.68 5.66
CA SER A 25 -5.11 1.85 7.10
C SER A 25 -6.07 0.98 7.93
N ALA A 26 -7.35 0.96 7.57
CA ALA A 26 -8.37 0.16 8.26
C ALA A 26 -8.14 -1.34 8.08
N VAL A 27 -7.87 -1.79 6.86
CA VAL A 27 -7.59 -3.21 6.56
C VAL A 27 -6.34 -3.68 7.29
N TYR A 28 -5.26 -2.89 7.25
CA TYR A 28 -4.02 -3.21 7.94
C TYR A 28 -4.25 -3.28 9.45
N THR A 29 -4.88 -2.27 10.03
CA THR A 29 -5.14 -2.21 11.48
C THR A 29 -6.02 -3.35 11.93
N GLY A 30 -7.07 -3.70 11.16
CA GLY A 30 -7.92 -4.85 11.44
C GLY A 30 -7.14 -6.16 11.40
N ALA A 31 -6.32 -6.38 10.36
CA ALA A 31 -5.49 -7.56 10.26
C ALA A 31 -4.47 -7.67 11.41
N GLU A 32 -3.85 -6.56 11.80
CA GLU A 32 -2.90 -6.53 12.91
C GLU A 32 -3.58 -6.76 14.27
N LEU A 33 -4.76 -6.19 14.50
CA LEU A 33 -5.55 -6.43 15.72
C LEU A 33 -5.99 -7.90 15.82
N LEU A 34 -6.40 -8.52 14.71
CA LEU A 34 -6.75 -9.94 14.69
C LEU A 34 -5.55 -10.86 14.96
N TRP A 35 -4.36 -10.48 14.51
CA TRP A 35 -3.16 -11.32 14.66
C TRP A 35 -2.41 -11.10 15.99
N ARG A 36 -2.25 -9.84 16.44
CA ARG A 36 -1.42 -9.47 17.60
C ARG A 36 -2.20 -8.88 18.77
N GLY A 37 -3.49 -8.56 18.60
CA GLY A 37 -4.32 -7.92 19.63
C GLY A 37 -3.97 -6.46 19.94
N ARG A 38 -2.98 -5.86 19.26
CA ARG A 38 -2.55 -4.47 19.43
C ARG A 38 -2.02 -3.91 18.12
N THR A 39 -2.18 -2.61 17.90
CA THR A 39 -1.59 -1.86 16.79
C THR A 39 -0.92 -0.61 17.32
N HIS A 40 0.16 -0.18 16.68
CA HIS A 40 0.77 1.12 16.96
C HIS A 40 0.36 2.09 15.85
N TRP A 41 0.08 3.34 16.20
CA TRP A 41 -0.44 4.33 15.23
C TRP A 41 0.48 4.53 14.01
N THR A 42 1.81 4.36 14.18
CA THR A 42 2.77 4.38 13.07
C THR A 42 2.55 3.24 12.08
N MET A 43 2.13 2.07 12.55
CA MET A 43 1.85 0.89 11.72
C MET A 43 0.57 1.10 10.91
N THR A 44 -0.47 1.67 11.52
CA THR A 44 -1.69 2.09 10.82
C THR A 44 -1.36 3.05 9.67
N LEU A 45 -0.55 4.08 9.92
CA LEU A 45 -0.12 5.03 8.88
C LEU A 45 0.72 4.36 7.80
N THR A 46 1.61 3.43 8.17
CA THR A 46 2.45 2.68 7.24
C THR A 46 1.60 1.79 6.32
N GLY A 47 0.60 1.10 6.88
CA GLY A 47 -0.36 0.29 6.10
C GLY A 47 -1.13 1.12 5.07
N GLY A 48 -1.63 2.29 5.47
CA GLY A 48 -2.27 3.24 4.56
C GLY A 48 -1.34 3.75 3.46
N ALA A 49 -0.10 4.10 3.83
CA ALA A 49 0.92 4.57 2.89
C ALA A 49 1.30 3.49 1.87
N CYS A 50 1.51 2.25 2.32
CA CYS A 50 1.79 1.11 1.45
C CYS A 50 0.64 0.86 0.47
N ALA A 51 -0.62 0.84 0.94
CA ALA A 51 -1.78 0.66 0.06
C ALA A 51 -1.88 1.76 -1.01
N LEU A 52 -1.63 3.02 -0.63
CA LEU A 52 -1.60 4.14 -1.55
C LEU A 52 -0.48 4.01 -2.58
N LEU A 53 0.75 3.73 -2.14
CA LEU A 53 1.91 3.57 -3.03
C LEU A 53 1.71 2.42 -4.02
N ILE A 54 1.19 1.28 -3.55
CA ILE A 54 0.83 0.15 -4.41
C ILE A 54 -0.20 0.59 -5.44
N HIS A 55 -1.27 1.30 -5.05
CA HIS A 55 -2.27 1.77 -6.01
C HIS A 55 -1.68 2.71 -7.07
N LEU A 56 -0.81 3.64 -6.65
CA LEU A 56 -0.16 4.59 -7.56
C LEU A 56 0.79 3.89 -8.54
N ALA A 57 1.59 2.93 -8.07
CA ALA A 57 2.47 2.12 -8.92
C ALA A 57 1.68 1.20 -9.86
N ASN A 58 0.55 0.67 -9.38
CA ASN A 58 -0.29 -0.26 -10.12
C ASN A 58 -0.98 0.39 -11.33
N ARG A 59 -1.34 1.67 -11.23
CA ARG A 59 -2.05 2.44 -12.27
C ARG A 59 -1.34 2.45 -13.64
N PRO A 60 -0.07 2.90 -13.75
CA PRO A 60 0.66 2.88 -15.02
C PRO A 60 0.99 1.45 -15.49
N MET A 61 1.31 0.53 -14.58
CA MET A 61 1.61 -0.87 -14.93
C MET A 61 0.41 -1.57 -15.56
N GLN A 62 -0.79 -1.36 -15.01
CA GLN A 62 -2.02 -1.91 -15.59
C GLN A 62 -2.30 -1.35 -16.98
N ARG A 63 -2.06 -0.05 -17.21
CA ARG A 63 -2.25 0.57 -18.53
C ARG A 63 -1.30 0.03 -19.58
N ARG A 64 -0.09 -0.37 -19.18
CA ARG A 64 0.92 -0.99 -20.05
C ARG A 64 0.69 -2.48 -20.27
N GLY A 65 -0.35 -3.08 -19.68
CA GLY A 65 -0.61 -4.51 -19.80
C GLY A 65 0.41 -5.39 -19.06
N THR A 66 1.11 -4.84 -18.06
CA THR A 66 2.12 -5.58 -17.30
C THR A 66 1.48 -6.79 -16.57
N PRO A 67 2.12 -7.98 -16.59
CA PRO A 67 1.61 -9.16 -15.90
C PRO A 67 1.35 -8.92 -14.41
N VAL A 68 0.34 -9.60 -13.86
CA VAL A 68 -0.04 -9.47 -12.44
C VAL A 68 1.11 -9.86 -11.52
N ALA A 69 1.89 -10.89 -11.86
CA ALA A 69 3.04 -11.31 -11.07
C ALA A 69 4.06 -10.18 -10.87
N VAL A 70 4.39 -9.43 -11.94
CA VAL A 70 5.34 -8.30 -11.85
C VAL A 70 4.76 -7.16 -11.01
N ARG A 71 3.45 -6.95 -11.07
CA ARG A 71 2.76 -5.98 -10.22
C ARG A 71 2.81 -6.40 -8.75
N CYS A 72 2.64 -7.70 -8.45
CA CYS A 72 2.77 -8.25 -7.10
C CYS A 72 4.21 -8.13 -6.58
N LEU A 73 5.21 -8.35 -7.44
CA LEU A 73 6.61 -8.13 -7.09
C LEU A 73 6.87 -6.67 -6.73
N ALA A 74 6.33 -5.72 -7.51
CA ALA A 74 6.44 -4.31 -7.18
C ALA A 74 5.75 -3.97 -5.85
N GLY A 75 4.57 -4.54 -5.58
CA GLY A 75 3.87 -4.34 -4.31
C GLY A 75 4.64 -4.90 -3.10
N CYS A 76 5.16 -6.11 -3.24
CA CYS A 76 6.06 -6.74 -2.27
C CYS A 76 7.29 -5.87 -1.98
N GLY A 77 7.95 -5.35 -3.02
CA GLY A 77 9.08 -4.46 -2.89
C GLY A 77 8.73 -3.16 -2.16
N ILE A 78 7.57 -2.56 -2.45
CA ILE A 78 7.08 -1.35 -1.76
C ILE A 78 6.88 -1.62 -0.27
N ILE A 79 6.19 -2.71 0.10
CA ILE A 79 5.94 -3.05 1.51
C ILE A 79 7.27 -3.30 2.23
N THR A 80 8.14 -4.14 1.65
CA THR A 80 9.43 -4.49 2.25
C THR A 80 10.33 -3.25 2.43
N ALA A 81 10.37 -2.35 1.45
CA ALA A 81 11.12 -1.10 1.57
C ALA A 81 10.53 -0.18 2.65
N ALA A 82 9.20 -0.07 2.72
CA ALA A 82 8.52 0.71 3.74
C ALA A 82 8.78 0.14 5.15
N GLU A 83 8.72 -1.18 5.32
CA GLU A 83 9.08 -1.83 6.59
C GLU A 83 10.52 -1.53 6.99
N LEU A 84 11.48 -1.64 6.07
CA LEU A 84 12.87 -1.32 6.40
C LEU A 84 13.05 0.13 6.82
N VAL A 85 12.48 1.08 6.07
CA VAL A 85 12.60 2.52 6.37
C VAL A 85 11.89 2.87 7.68
N VAL A 86 10.64 2.46 7.84
CA VAL A 86 9.86 2.74 9.05
C VAL A 86 10.53 2.07 10.23
N GLY A 87 10.94 0.81 10.12
CA GLY A 87 11.62 0.06 11.18
C GLY A 87 12.91 0.73 11.65
N CYS A 88 13.72 1.24 10.72
CA CYS A 88 14.89 2.05 11.07
C CYS A 88 14.52 3.30 11.87
N ILE A 89 13.41 3.98 11.53
CA ILE A 89 12.97 5.17 12.27
C ILE A 89 12.38 4.77 13.63
N VAL A 90 11.36 3.92 13.65
CA VAL A 90 10.57 3.66 14.85
C VAL A 90 11.25 2.69 15.81
N ASN A 91 11.95 1.67 15.32
CA ASN A 91 12.60 0.69 16.17
C ASN A 91 14.05 1.08 16.48
N ARG A 92 14.82 1.53 15.48
CA ARG A 92 16.26 1.81 15.69
C ARG A 92 16.52 3.21 16.22
N LEU A 93 15.87 4.24 15.66
CA LEU A 93 16.08 5.62 16.08
C LEU A 93 15.27 5.97 17.34
N LEU A 94 13.99 5.57 17.39
CA LEU A 94 13.07 5.92 18.49
C LEU A 94 12.96 4.85 19.59
N GLY A 95 13.45 3.63 19.35
CA GLY A 95 13.47 2.56 20.34
C GLY A 95 12.09 1.97 20.70
N TRP A 96 11.06 2.19 19.87
CA TRP A 96 9.69 1.79 20.19
C TRP A 96 9.41 0.29 20.02
N ASN A 97 10.29 -0.44 19.33
CA ASN A 97 10.24 -1.90 19.16
C ASN A 97 8.83 -2.41 18.80
N VAL A 98 8.18 -1.77 17.83
CA VAL A 98 6.83 -2.11 17.37
C VAL A 98 6.77 -3.49 16.70
N TRP A 99 7.87 -3.93 16.10
CA TRP A 99 8.08 -5.33 15.69
C TRP A 99 9.56 -5.70 15.79
N ASP A 100 9.83 -7.02 15.79
CA ASP A 100 11.19 -7.56 15.84
C ASP A 100 11.28 -8.87 15.04
N TYR A 101 12.13 -8.87 14.02
CA TYR A 101 12.45 -10.05 13.20
C TYR A 101 13.89 -10.54 13.40
N SER A 102 14.59 -10.09 14.45
CA SER A 102 15.98 -10.48 14.73
C SER A 102 16.18 -11.99 14.87
N GLY A 103 15.18 -12.72 15.40
CA GLY A 103 15.19 -14.18 15.52
C GLY A 103 14.92 -14.95 14.22
N MET A 104 14.60 -14.26 13.11
CA MET A 104 14.23 -14.90 11.85
C MET A 104 15.45 -15.13 10.95
N ARG A 105 15.48 -16.25 10.22
CA ARG A 105 16.56 -16.57 9.28
C ARG A 105 16.65 -15.52 8.17
N PHE A 106 17.87 -15.10 7.85
CA PHE A 106 18.17 -14.09 6.82
C PHE A 106 17.48 -12.74 7.04
N ASN A 107 17.18 -12.37 8.28
CA ASN A 107 16.68 -11.04 8.57
C ASN A 107 17.73 -9.96 8.25
N VAL A 108 17.26 -8.76 7.91
CA VAL A 108 18.09 -7.57 7.74
C VAL A 108 17.74 -6.59 8.84
N LEU A 109 18.72 -6.26 9.69
CA LEU A 109 18.60 -5.33 10.83
C LEU A 109 17.46 -5.68 11.82
N GLY A 110 16.97 -6.92 11.81
CA GLY A 110 15.76 -7.31 12.52
C GLY A 110 14.47 -6.62 12.04
N GLN A 111 14.48 -5.94 10.89
CA GLN A 111 13.35 -5.14 10.40
C GLN A 111 12.59 -5.80 9.25
N ILE A 112 13.28 -6.56 8.40
CA ILE A 112 12.67 -7.32 7.29
C ILE A 112 13.26 -8.73 7.25
N CYS A 113 12.52 -9.69 6.69
CA CYS A 113 13.06 -11.02 6.39
C CYS A 113 12.38 -11.66 5.16
N PRO A 114 13.00 -12.67 4.54
CA PRO A 114 12.45 -13.31 3.33
C PRO A 114 11.07 -13.94 3.53
N LEU A 115 10.78 -14.47 4.72
CA LEU A 115 9.48 -15.07 5.01
C LEU A 115 8.36 -14.05 4.85
N TYR A 116 8.49 -12.88 5.48
CA TYR A 116 7.50 -11.80 5.37
C TYR A 116 7.47 -11.20 3.97
N CYS A 117 8.61 -11.09 3.29
CA CYS A 117 8.67 -10.69 1.88
C CYS A 117 7.77 -11.58 0.99
N VAL A 118 7.81 -12.91 1.17
CA VAL A 118 6.92 -13.85 0.47
C VAL A 118 5.45 -13.63 0.86
N MET A 119 5.16 -13.43 2.15
CA MET A 119 3.79 -13.11 2.59
C MET A 119 3.28 -11.81 1.95
N TRP A 120 4.11 -10.77 1.83
CA TRP A 120 3.77 -9.51 1.17
C TRP A 120 3.53 -9.67 -0.32
N PHE A 121 4.25 -10.57 -0.97
CA PHE A 121 3.97 -10.92 -2.36
C PHE A 121 2.58 -11.55 -2.52
N ILE A 122 2.24 -12.51 -1.66
CA ILE A 122 0.91 -13.16 -1.67
C ILE A 122 -0.17 -12.13 -1.36
N LEU A 123 0.01 -11.29 -0.34
CA LEU A 123 -0.94 -10.25 0.07
C LEU A 123 -1.09 -9.13 -0.98
N SER A 124 -0.06 -8.88 -1.78
CA SER A 124 -0.13 -7.91 -2.87
C SER A 124 -1.12 -8.35 -3.97
N PHE A 125 -1.34 -9.65 -4.16
CA PHE A 125 -2.26 -10.17 -5.17
C PHE A 125 -3.70 -9.65 -5.01
N PRO A 126 -4.40 -9.86 -3.87
CA PRO A 126 -5.75 -9.32 -3.69
C PRO A 126 -5.77 -7.79 -3.76
N ALA A 127 -4.76 -7.09 -3.22
CA ALA A 127 -4.67 -5.64 -3.30
C ALA A 127 -4.61 -5.14 -4.76
N ILE A 128 -3.84 -5.82 -5.61
CA ILE A 128 -3.73 -5.50 -7.04
C ILE A 128 -5.00 -5.84 -7.79
N CYS A 129 -5.65 -6.96 -7.47
CA CYS A 129 -6.94 -7.33 -8.07
C CYS A 129 -8.03 -6.29 -7.78
N ILE A 130 -8.17 -5.89 -6.51
CA ILE A 130 -9.12 -4.84 -6.07
C ILE A 130 -8.79 -3.51 -6.75
N SER A 131 -7.52 -3.11 -6.75
CA SER A 131 -7.06 -1.88 -7.40
C SER A 131 -7.33 -1.90 -8.91
N SER A 132 -7.19 -3.06 -9.55
CA SER A 132 -7.49 -3.23 -10.99
C SER A 132 -8.97 -3.10 -11.30
N TRP A 133 -9.80 -3.73 -10.47
CA TRP A 133 -11.25 -3.68 -10.57
C TRP A 133 -11.76 -2.25 -10.40
N LEU A 134 -11.31 -1.54 -9.36
CA LEU A 134 -11.68 -0.15 -9.09
C LEU A 134 -11.34 0.78 -10.27
N GLN A 135 -10.16 0.60 -10.86
CA GLN A 135 -9.74 1.38 -12.03
C GLN A 135 -10.58 1.08 -13.27
N ARG A 136 -11.00 -0.18 -13.46
CA ARG A 136 -11.86 -0.58 -14.58
C ARG A 136 -13.26 -0.01 -14.43
N SER A 137 -13.86 -0.10 -13.24
CA SER A 137 -15.19 0.46 -12.94
C SER A 137 -15.24 1.98 -13.17
N LYS A 138 -14.24 2.72 -12.68
CA LYS A 138 -14.17 4.18 -12.93
C LYS A 138 -14.00 4.53 -14.39
N ARG A 139 -13.24 3.74 -15.15
CA ARG A 139 -13.09 3.94 -16.58
C ARG A 139 -14.44 3.79 -17.30
N VAL A 140 -15.21 2.74 -16.98
CA VAL A 140 -16.54 2.51 -17.56
C VAL A 140 -17.51 3.65 -17.22
N LEU A 141 -17.55 4.10 -15.96
CA LEU A 141 -18.39 5.21 -15.53
C LEU A 141 -18.07 6.51 -16.27
N VAL A 142 -16.79 6.84 -16.44
CA VAL A 142 -16.37 8.01 -17.21
C VAL A 142 -16.78 7.88 -18.68
N PHE A 143 -16.61 6.71 -19.29
CA PHE A 143 -17.06 6.50 -20.68
C PHE A 143 -18.58 6.59 -20.83
N SER A 144 -19.35 6.18 -19.81
CA SER A 144 -20.81 6.30 -19.81
C SER A 144 -21.24 7.76 -19.68
N ALA A 145 -20.57 8.54 -18.82
CA ALA A 145 -20.87 9.96 -18.60
C ALA A 145 -20.49 10.87 -19.79
N VAL A 146 -19.65 10.41 -20.72
CA VAL A 146 -19.29 11.15 -21.94
C VAL A 146 -20.22 10.80 -23.12
N ARG A 147 -20.99 9.72 -23.03
CA ARG A 147 -21.96 9.32 -24.07
C ARG A 147 -23.36 9.95 -23.90
N HIS A 148 -23.59 10.68 -22.81
CA HIS A 148 -24.80 11.47 -22.57
C HIS A 148 -24.42 12.95 -22.58
#